data_AF-A0A257V317-F1
#
_entry.id   AF-A0A257V317-F1
#
_cell.length_a   1.000
_cell.length_b   1.000
_cell.length_c   1.000
_cell.angle_alpha   90.00
_cell.angle_beta   90.00
_cell.angle_gamma   90.00
#
_symmetry.space_group_name_H-M   'P 1'
#
loop_
_entity.id
_entity.type
_entity.pdbx_description
1 polymer ?
#
loop_
_entity_poly.entity_id
_entity_poly.type
_entity_poly.pdbx_seq_one_letter_code
_entity_poly.pdbx_strand_id
1 'polypeptide(L)'
;TADERRLGAIVIDIGYGSTSYAAFSGDKLLASGCFPIGGNKVNDDLVHRFQTTAAGAEKAKREAGTMLLADVGDEETISVPTIEGRGSHVISRRELCKTIRLRMQETFELIAAEVWRQIPQDAPCTGVVLSGGGAHLDGLAALAEEVFVKRARLGDLEGVPDATHLLASSELPARSPAVAVGLLVHGRSLLLPAAVPQVRERRRREGLWTRISRKVLAKRGGGS
;
A
#
# COMPACT_ATOMS: atom_id res chain seq x y z
N THR A 1 2.33 4.20 7.75
CA THR A 1 1.83 5.25 8.67
C THR A 1 2.94 6.24 8.98
N ALA A 2 2.67 7.33 9.71
CA ALA A 2 3.73 8.27 10.13
C ALA A 2 4.77 7.61 11.05
N ASP A 3 4.31 6.75 11.97
CA ASP A 3 5.18 6.05 12.90
C ASP A 3 6.12 5.07 12.18
N GLU A 4 5.61 4.27 11.24
CA GLU A 4 6.43 3.36 10.43
C GLU A 4 7.49 4.11 9.60
N ARG A 5 7.13 5.27 9.03
CA ARG A 5 8.07 6.09 8.26
C ARG A 5 9.18 6.66 9.16
N ARG A 6 8.87 6.97 10.41
CA ARG A 6 9.84 7.46 11.40
C ARG A 6 10.74 6.35 11.94
N LEU A 7 10.14 5.22 12.31
CA LEU A 7 10.84 4.06 12.88
C LEU A 7 11.60 3.24 11.84
N GLY A 8 11.24 3.39 10.57
CA GLY A 8 11.88 2.74 9.45
C GLY A 8 10.98 1.69 8.80
N ALA A 9 10.73 1.83 7.50
CA ALA A 9 9.88 0.91 6.76
C ALA A 9 10.26 0.85 5.28
N ILE A 10 10.09 -0.33 4.68
CA ILE A 10 10.20 -0.54 3.23
C ILE A 10 8.78 -0.69 2.69
N VAL A 11 8.39 0.19 1.78
CA VAL A 11 7.13 0.05 1.04
C VAL A 11 7.45 -0.60 -0.31
N ILE A 12 6.73 -1.65 -0.68
CA ILE A 12 6.86 -2.36 -1.95
C ILE A 12 5.53 -2.32 -2.67
N ASP A 13 5.47 -1.67 -3.84
CA ASP A 13 4.30 -1.61 -4.71
C ASP A 13 4.46 -2.63 -5.85
N ILE A 14 3.59 -3.64 -5.87
CA ILE A 14 3.66 -4.76 -6.82
C ILE A 14 2.57 -4.55 -7.88
N GLY A 15 2.97 -4.00 -9.02
CA GLY A 15 2.12 -3.80 -10.18
C GLY A 15 2.06 -5.02 -11.11
N TYR A 16 1.39 -4.84 -12.25
CA TYR A 16 1.34 -5.89 -13.28
C TYR A 16 2.69 -6.05 -13.99
N GLY A 17 3.29 -4.96 -14.49
CA GLY A 17 4.54 -5.02 -15.26
C GLY A 17 5.80 -4.65 -14.48
N SER A 18 5.65 -4.10 -13.28
CA SER A 18 6.77 -3.58 -12.49
C SER A 18 6.50 -3.67 -11.00
N THR A 19 7.58 -3.74 -10.23
CA THR A 19 7.55 -3.66 -8.77
C THR A 19 8.48 -2.53 -8.34
N SER A 20 7.95 -1.57 -7.61
CA SER A 20 8.72 -0.44 -7.08
C SER A 20 8.86 -0.56 -5.57
N TYR A 21 9.93 0.02 -5.02
CA TYR A 21 10.12 0.11 -3.58
C TYR A 21 10.57 1.50 -3.15
N ALA A 22 10.28 1.83 -1.90
CA ALA A 22 10.79 3.00 -1.21
C ALA A 22 11.09 2.65 0.25
N ALA A 23 12.32 2.88 0.70
CA ALA A 23 12.74 2.68 2.08
C ALA A 23 12.82 4.03 2.80
N PHE A 24 12.18 4.12 3.95
CA PHE A 24 12.14 5.33 4.78
C PHE A 24 12.78 5.05 6.14
N SER A 25 13.36 6.08 6.75
CA SER A 25 13.73 6.10 8.17
C SER A 25 13.90 7.54 8.64
N GLY A 26 13.52 7.84 9.88
CA GLY A 26 13.63 9.20 10.44
C GLY A 26 12.89 10.27 9.62
N ASP A 27 11.72 9.92 9.07
CA ASP A 27 10.92 10.77 8.16
C ASP A 27 11.63 11.16 6.85
N LYS A 28 12.72 10.46 6.49
CA LYS A 28 13.47 10.65 5.23
C LYS A 28 13.33 9.45 4.32
N LEU A 29 13.36 9.70 3.01
CA LEU A 29 13.57 8.66 2.00
C LEU A 29 15.06 8.31 1.99
N LEU A 30 15.38 7.04 2.24
CA LEU A 30 16.75 6.53 2.21
C LEU A 30 17.11 5.89 0.87
N ALA A 31 16.16 5.17 0.28
CA ALA A 31 16.36 4.43 -0.95
C ALA A 31 15.04 4.31 -1.72
N SER A 32 15.11 4.24 -3.04
CA SER A 32 13.97 3.92 -3.89
C SER A 32 14.44 3.30 -5.19
N GLY A 33 13.63 2.43 -5.77
CA GLY A 33 13.95 1.79 -7.04
C GLY A 33 12.75 1.12 -7.66
N CYS A 34 12.93 0.63 -8.89
CA CYS A 34 11.90 -0.06 -9.65
C CYS A 34 12.54 -1.19 -10.46
N PHE A 35 11.90 -2.35 -10.43
CA PHE A 35 12.23 -3.51 -11.25
C PHE A 35 11.14 -3.71 -12.31
N PRO A 36 11.51 -4.01 -13.58
CA PRO A 36 10.56 -4.33 -14.65
C PRO A 36 10.03 -5.78 -14.51
N ILE A 37 9.64 -6.14 -13.29
CA ILE A 37 9.14 -7.46 -12.88
C ILE A 37 7.90 -7.19 -12.02
N GLY A 38 6.75 -7.68 -12.45
CA GLY A 38 5.50 -7.60 -11.68
C GLY A 38 4.71 -8.89 -11.75
N GLY A 39 3.40 -8.80 -11.48
CA GLY A 39 2.49 -9.94 -11.55
C GLY A 39 2.41 -10.62 -12.93
N ASN A 40 2.86 -9.95 -14.00
CA ASN A 40 2.97 -10.53 -15.34
C ASN A 40 3.99 -11.67 -15.41
N LYS A 41 5.10 -11.59 -14.68
CA LYS A 41 6.12 -12.65 -14.68
C LYS A 41 5.64 -13.93 -14.02
N VAL A 42 4.80 -13.80 -12.99
CA VAL A 42 4.07 -14.94 -12.44
C VAL A 42 3.17 -15.56 -13.51
N ASN A 43 2.44 -14.75 -14.29
CA ASN A 43 1.58 -15.28 -15.35
C ASN A 43 2.37 -15.99 -16.45
N ASP A 44 3.51 -15.43 -16.87
CA ASP A 44 4.38 -16.04 -17.87
C ASP A 44 4.84 -17.44 -17.42
N ASP A 45 5.25 -17.59 -16.16
CA ASP A 45 5.64 -18.88 -15.60
C ASP A 45 4.48 -19.88 -15.57
N LEU A 46 3.28 -19.42 -15.18
CA LEU A 46 2.08 -20.26 -15.15
C LEU A 46 1.66 -20.73 -16.54
N VAL A 47 1.67 -19.82 -17.53
CA VAL A 47 1.39 -20.13 -18.94
C VAL A 47 2.36 -21.20 -19.44
N HIS A 48 3.66 -21.00 -19.21
CA HIS A 48 4.68 -21.94 -19.65
C HIS A 48 4.56 -23.30 -18.93
N ARG A 49 4.41 -23.29 -17.60
CA ARG A 49 4.43 -24.50 -16.76
C ARG A 49 3.19 -25.37 -16.95
N PHE A 50 2.02 -24.75 -17.13
CA PHE A 50 0.73 -25.44 -17.19
C PHE A 50 0.11 -25.41 -18.58
N GLN A 51 0.79 -24.88 -19.61
CA GLN A 51 0.26 -24.86 -20.98
C GLN A 51 -1.18 -24.29 -21.03
N THR A 52 -1.40 -23.22 -20.26
CA THR A 52 -2.70 -22.53 -20.14
C THR A 52 -2.65 -21.17 -20.81
N THR A 53 -3.82 -20.60 -21.11
CA THR A 53 -3.90 -19.23 -21.67
C THR A 53 -3.49 -18.18 -20.63
N ALA A 54 -3.07 -17.00 -21.07
CA ALA A 54 -2.74 -15.90 -20.14
C ALA A 54 -3.93 -15.52 -19.23
N ALA A 55 -5.15 -15.56 -19.76
CA ALA A 55 -6.37 -15.35 -18.98
C ALA A 55 -6.62 -16.48 -17.98
N GLY A 56 -6.36 -17.74 -18.37
CA GLY A 56 -6.41 -18.90 -17.50
C GLY A 56 -5.41 -18.83 -16.35
N ALA A 57 -4.17 -18.43 -16.64
CA ALA A 57 -3.13 -18.21 -15.64
C ALA A 57 -3.51 -17.11 -14.63
N GLU A 58 -3.99 -15.95 -15.10
CA GLU A 58 -4.43 -14.86 -14.22
C GLU A 58 -5.58 -15.31 -13.32
N LYS A 59 -6.56 -16.01 -13.88
CA LYS A 59 -7.70 -16.54 -13.13
C LYS A 59 -7.25 -17.54 -12.06
N ALA A 60 -6.46 -18.54 -12.44
CA ALA A 60 -5.93 -19.54 -11.52
C ALA A 60 -5.10 -18.92 -10.40
N LYS A 61 -4.23 -17.96 -10.72
CA LYS A 61 -3.43 -17.20 -9.76
C LYS A 61 -4.31 -16.48 -8.73
N ARG A 62 -5.37 -15.79 -9.18
CA ARG A 62 -6.28 -15.03 -8.32
C ARG A 62 -7.19 -15.90 -7.46
N GLU A 63 -7.68 -17.01 -8.00
CA GLU A 63 -8.70 -17.84 -7.34
C GLU A 63 -8.11 -18.94 -6.47
N ALA A 64 -6.93 -19.47 -6.83
CA ALA A 64 -6.38 -20.66 -6.17
C ALA A 64 -4.95 -20.45 -5.60
N GLY A 65 -4.28 -19.35 -5.95
CA GLY A 65 -2.91 -19.07 -5.53
C GLY A 65 -2.80 -18.65 -4.07
N THR A 66 -1.82 -19.23 -3.36
CA THR A 66 -1.42 -18.83 -2.01
C THR A 66 0.09 -19.02 -1.82
N MET A 67 0.70 -18.22 -0.94
CA MET A 67 2.08 -18.38 -0.52
C MET A 67 2.21 -19.35 0.67
N LEU A 68 1.09 -19.75 1.29
CA LEU A 68 1.04 -20.66 2.44
C LEU A 68 0.91 -22.11 1.95
N LEU A 69 2.01 -22.68 1.45
CA LEU A 69 2.00 -24.03 0.86
C LEU A 69 1.60 -25.14 1.84
N ALA A 70 1.69 -24.89 3.16
CA ALA A 70 1.25 -25.83 4.18
C ALA A 70 -0.29 -25.97 4.23
N ASP A 71 -1.02 -24.95 3.78
CA ASP A 71 -2.49 -24.92 3.81
C ASP A 71 -3.12 -25.54 2.56
N VAL A 72 -2.29 -25.97 1.60
CA VAL A 72 -2.74 -26.62 0.36
C VAL A 72 -2.59 -28.13 0.50
N GLY A 73 -3.69 -28.86 0.39
CA GLY A 73 -3.71 -30.32 0.38
C GLY A 73 -2.99 -30.90 -0.84
N ASP A 74 -2.35 -32.06 -0.66
CA ASP A 74 -1.53 -32.69 -1.71
C ASP A 74 -2.35 -33.13 -2.94
N GLU A 75 -3.60 -33.54 -2.72
CA GLU A 75 -4.52 -34.02 -3.75
C GLU A 75 -5.42 -32.92 -4.32
N GLU A 76 -5.26 -31.66 -3.87
CA GLU A 76 -6.07 -30.56 -4.39
C GLU A 76 -5.74 -30.26 -5.84
N THR A 77 -6.79 -30.14 -6.66
CA THR A 77 -6.67 -29.92 -8.10
C THR A 77 -7.54 -28.77 -8.57
N ILE A 78 -7.15 -28.13 -9.67
CA ILE A 78 -7.93 -27.10 -10.35
C ILE A 78 -8.00 -27.36 -11.85
N SER A 79 -9.03 -26.84 -12.51
CA SER A 79 -9.17 -26.90 -13.96
C SER A 79 -8.73 -25.59 -14.61
N VAL A 80 -7.84 -25.68 -15.60
CA VAL A 80 -7.34 -24.51 -16.36
C VAL A 80 -7.55 -24.72 -17.85
N PRO A 81 -7.90 -23.67 -18.63
CA PRO A 81 -8.10 -23.78 -20.07
C PRO A 81 -6.78 -24.12 -20.78
N THR A 82 -6.84 -24.90 -21.87
CA THR A 82 -5.67 -25.21 -22.70
C THR A 82 -5.33 -24.05 -23.66
N ILE A 83 -4.07 -23.89 -24.03
CA ILE A 83 -3.63 -22.86 -25.01
C ILE A 83 -4.30 -23.06 -26.38
N GLU A 84 -4.56 -24.31 -26.80
CA GLU A 84 -5.15 -24.64 -28.10
C GLU A 84 -6.64 -24.33 -28.20
N GLY A 85 -7.27 -23.82 -27.13
CA GLY A 85 -8.70 -23.54 -27.08
C GLY A 85 -9.59 -24.79 -27.05
N ARG A 86 -9.00 -25.98 -26.98
CA ARG A 86 -9.70 -27.26 -26.88
C ARG A 86 -9.82 -27.68 -25.42
N GLY A 87 -10.85 -27.14 -24.74
CA GLY A 87 -11.23 -27.56 -23.39
C GLY A 87 -10.29 -27.09 -22.28
N SER A 88 -10.30 -27.83 -21.18
CA SER A 88 -9.48 -27.59 -19.99
C SER A 88 -8.79 -28.87 -19.56
N HIS A 89 -7.69 -28.73 -18.82
CA HIS A 89 -7.02 -29.85 -18.17
C HIS A 89 -6.91 -29.60 -16.67
N VAL A 90 -6.75 -30.67 -15.91
CA VAL A 90 -6.67 -30.65 -14.46
C VAL A 90 -5.20 -30.58 -14.04
N ILE A 91 -4.86 -29.68 -13.14
CA ILE A 91 -3.52 -29.51 -12.57
C ILE A 91 -3.55 -29.55 -11.05
N SER A 92 -2.43 -29.89 -10.43
CA SER A 92 -2.28 -29.79 -8.97
C SER A 92 -2.28 -28.33 -8.52
N ARG A 93 -3.14 -28.01 -7.54
CA ARG A 93 -3.15 -26.69 -6.89
C ARG A 93 -1.83 -26.43 -6.15
N ARG A 94 -1.23 -27.46 -5.57
CA ARG A 94 0.06 -27.36 -4.87
C ARG A 94 1.17 -26.93 -5.82
N GLU A 95 1.25 -27.52 -7.02
CA GLU A 95 2.24 -27.14 -8.03
C GLU A 95 2.01 -25.71 -8.57
N LEU A 96 0.74 -25.30 -8.73
CA LEU A 96 0.40 -23.91 -9.06
C LEU A 96 0.97 -22.95 -8.01
N CYS A 97 0.66 -23.19 -6.73
CA CYS A 97 1.08 -22.32 -5.63
C CYS A 97 2.60 -22.29 -5.49
N LYS A 98 3.29 -23.43 -5.65
CA LYS A 98 4.77 -23.49 -5.68
C LYS A 98 5.34 -22.62 -6.79
N THR A 99 4.78 -22.69 -8.00
CA THR A 99 5.24 -21.90 -9.15
C THR A 99 5.11 -20.40 -8.87
N ILE A 100 3.95 -19.96 -8.34
CA ILE A 100 3.72 -18.56 -7.97
C ILE A 100 4.70 -18.14 -6.87
N ARG A 101 4.83 -18.94 -5.81
CA ARG A 101 5.66 -18.62 -4.65
C ARG A 101 7.14 -18.49 -5.03
N LEU A 102 7.67 -19.38 -5.86
CA LEU A 102 9.06 -19.31 -6.33
C LEU A 102 9.34 -17.98 -7.04
N ARG A 103 8.46 -17.54 -7.95
CA ARG A 103 8.64 -16.26 -8.65
C ARG A 103 8.53 -15.06 -7.72
N MET A 104 7.58 -15.08 -6.79
CA MET A 104 7.43 -14.01 -5.81
C MET A 104 8.64 -13.95 -4.86
N GLN A 105 9.16 -15.10 -4.45
CA GLN A 105 10.36 -15.21 -3.62
C GLN A 105 11.57 -14.61 -4.33
N GLU A 106 11.83 -15.01 -5.57
CA GLU A 106 12.92 -14.46 -6.40
C GLU A 106 12.79 -12.93 -6.53
N THR A 107 11.58 -12.44 -6.79
CA THR A 107 11.32 -11.00 -6.90
C THR A 107 11.65 -10.27 -5.59
N PHE A 108 11.24 -10.83 -4.44
CA PHE A 108 11.55 -10.27 -3.13
C PHE A 108 13.04 -10.35 -2.78
N GLU A 109 13.73 -11.43 -3.15
CA GLU A 109 15.18 -11.57 -2.92
C GLU A 109 15.96 -10.50 -3.70
N LEU A 110 15.59 -10.24 -4.96
CA LEU A 110 16.17 -9.16 -5.77
C LEU A 110 15.95 -7.78 -5.14
N ILE A 111 14.73 -7.50 -4.68
CA ILE A 111 14.40 -6.23 -4.04
C ILE A 111 15.15 -6.09 -2.71
N ALA A 112 15.18 -7.13 -1.88
CA ALA A 112 15.87 -7.14 -0.60
C ALA A 112 17.36 -6.85 -0.77
N ALA A 113 18.02 -7.56 -1.70
CA ALA A 113 19.43 -7.34 -2.00
C ALA A 113 19.71 -5.88 -2.41
N GLU A 114 18.84 -5.29 -3.24
CA GLU A 114 19.00 -3.91 -3.70
C GLU A 114 18.72 -2.88 -2.59
N VAL A 115 17.69 -3.09 -1.77
CA VAL A 115 17.40 -2.21 -0.63
C VAL A 115 18.56 -2.20 0.36
N TRP A 116 19.03 -3.38 0.78
CA TRP A 116 20.11 -3.50 1.76
C TRP A 116 21.45 -2.98 1.25
N ARG A 117 21.64 -2.94 -0.07
CA ARG A 117 22.80 -2.29 -0.70
C ARG A 117 22.74 -0.77 -0.64
N GLN A 118 21.55 -0.18 -0.68
CA GLN A 118 21.38 1.28 -0.73
C GLN A 118 21.25 1.95 0.64
N ILE A 119 20.68 1.27 1.63
CA ILE A 119 20.48 1.87 2.96
C ILE A 119 21.71 1.70 3.87
N PRO A 120 21.97 2.63 4.81
CA PRO A 120 22.98 2.44 5.85
C PRO A 120 22.70 1.18 6.69
N GLN A 121 23.75 0.44 7.06
CA GLN A 121 23.60 -0.81 7.84
C GLN A 121 22.96 -0.61 9.22
N ASP A 122 23.16 0.56 9.82
CA ASP A 122 22.63 0.97 11.11
C ASP A 122 21.26 1.66 11.01
N ALA A 123 20.73 1.84 9.79
CA ALA A 123 19.43 2.46 9.61
C ALA A 123 18.31 1.60 10.24
N PRO A 124 17.47 2.19 11.12
CA PRO A 124 16.29 1.49 11.62
C PRO A 124 15.38 1.04 10.48
N CYS A 125 14.96 -0.22 10.51
CA CYS A 125 13.95 -0.79 9.62
C CYS A 125 13.08 -1.78 10.41
N THR A 126 11.85 -1.38 10.72
CA THR A 126 10.90 -2.15 11.54
C THR A 126 10.06 -3.13 10.74
N GLY A 127 9.86 -2.90 9.45
CA GLY A 127 9.03 -3.79 8.65
C GLY A 127 8.91 -3.43 7.17
N VAL A 128 8.17 -4.30 6.48
CA VAL A 128 7.82 -4.21 5.07
C VAL A 128 6.31 -3.98 4.95
N VAL A 129 5.91 -3.06 4.07
CA VAL A 129 4.52 -2.78 3.74
C VAL A 129 4.30 -3.08 2.26
N LEU A 130 3.43 -4.04 1.96
CA LEU A 130 3.15 -4.49 0.60
C LEU A 130 1.91 -3.79 0.04
N SER A 131 1.98 -3.30 -1.19
CA SER A 131 0.88 -2.61 -1.86
C SER A 131 0.77 -2.98 -3.34
N GLY A 132 -0.20 -2.38 -4.03
CA GLY A 132 -0.44 -2.63 -5.45
C GLY A 132 -1.35 -3.83 -5.71
N GLY A 133 -1.57 -4.12 -6.99
CA GLY A 133 -2.44 -5.23 -7.42
C GLY A 133 -1.92 -6.59 -6.99
N GLY A 134 -0.59 -6.81 -7.04
CA GLY A 134 0.04 -8.07 -6.65
C GLY A 134 -0.06 -8.38 -5.15
N ALA A 135 -0.28 -7.38 -4.30
CA ALA A 135 -0.47 -7.55 -2.86
C ALA A 135 -1.79 -8.23 -2.46
N HIS A 136 -2.61 -8.65 -3.42
CA HIS A 136 -3.81 -9.46 -3.16
C HIS A 136 -3.55 -10.97 -3.15
N LEU A 137 -2.32 -11.41 -3.49
CA LEU A 137 -1.95 -12.82 -3.34
C LEU A 137 -1.99 -13.23 -1.86
N ASP A 138 -2.70 -14.33 -1.59
CA ASP A 138 -2.83 -14.85 -0.23
C ASP A 138 -1.46 -15.28 0.33
N GLY A 139 -1.23 -15.03 1.62
CA GLY A 139 0.03 -15.33 2.30
C GLY A 139 1.23 -14.46 1.90
N LEU A 140 1.07 -13.44 1.05
CA LEU A 140 2.21 -12.67 0.54
C LEU A 140 3.01 -11.95 1.63
N ALA A 141 2.35 -11.49 2.68
CA ALA A 141 3.02 -10.91 3.84
C ALA A 141 3.97 -11.93 4.51
N ALA A 142 3.52 -13.17 4.72
CA ALA A 142 4.36 -14.21 5.32
C ALA A 142 5.61 -14.49 4.48
N LEU A 143 5.47 -14.58 3.15
CA LEU A 143 6.63 -14.71 2.26
C LEU A 143 7.60 -13.52 2.38
N ALA A 144 7.07 -12.30 2.48
CA ALA A 144 7.92 -11.12 2.70
C ALA A 144 8.65 -11.18 4.05
N GLU A 145 8.01 -11.68 5.11
CA GLU A 145 8.68 -11.87 6.40
C GLU A 145 9.85 -12.85 6.31
N GLU A 146 9.65 -13.95 5.58
CA GLU A 146 10.69 -14.96 5.35
C GLU A 146 11.89 -14.37 4.60
N VAL A 147 11.65 -13.60 3.53
CA VAL A 147 12.72 -13.07 2.67
C VAL A 147 13.43 -11.86 3.30
N PHE A 148 12.68 -10.92 3.86
CA PHE A 148 13.27 -9.69 4.41
C PHE A 148 13.75 -9.85 5.85
N VAL A 149 13.33 -10.92 6.55
CA VAL A 149 13.62 -11.15 7.98
C VAL A 149 13.17 -9.95 8.83
N LYS A 150 11.99 -9.41 8.48
CA LYS A 150 11.33 -8.26 9.12
C LYS A 150 9.83 -8.53 9.18
N ARG A 151 9.13 -7.87 10.10
CA ARG A 151 7.66 -7.90 10.09
C ARG A 151 7.13 -7.39 8.76
N ALA A 152 6.12 -8.02 8.21
CA ALA A 152 5.50 -7.61 6.97
C ALA A 152 3.99 -7.55 7.11
N ARG A 153 3.38 -6.60 6.40
CA ARG A 153 1.93 -6.49 6.35
C ARG A 153 1.46 -5.98 5.00
N LEU A 154 0.19 -6.20 4.73
CA LEU A 154 -0.48 -5.56 3.60
C LEU A 154 -0.77 -4.09 3.95
N GLY A 155 -0.52 -3.22 2.99
CA GLY A 155 -0.74 -1.78 3.06
C GLY A 155 -2.15 -1.45 2.60
N ASP A 156 -3.00 -1.07 3.55
CA ASP A 156 -4.37 -0.67 3.28
C ASP A 156 -4.54 0.87 3.20
N LEU A 157 -5.62 1.25 2.52
CA LEU A 157 -6.29 2.55 2.32
C LEU A 157 -6.61 3.37 3.58
N GLU A 158 -5.74 3.49 4.56
CA GLU A 158 -6.08 4.13 5.85
C GLU A 158 -5.77 5.63 5.91
N GLY A 159 -6.68 6.40 6.49
CA GLY A 159 -6.42 7.78 6.91
C GLY A 159 -6.31 8.79 5.76
N VAL A 160 -6.95 8.52 4.61
CA VAL A 160 -7.09 9.49 3.51
C VAL A 160 -8.51 10.04 3.50
N PRO A 161 -8.76 11.21 4.12
CA PRO A 161 -10.06 11.87 4.07
C PRO A 161 -10.52 12.01 2.61
N ASP A 162 -11.79 11.75 2.34
CA ASP A 162 -12.45 11.80 1.03
C ASP A 162 -12.07 10.68 0.04
N ALA A 163 -10.81 10.23 -0.01
CA ALA A 163 -10.42 9.14 -0.91
C ALA A 163 -10.94 7.77 -0.44
N THR A 164 -10.98 7.50 0.87
CA THR A 164 -11.53 6.23 1.38
C THR A 164 -13.00 6.04 0.97
N HIS A 165 -13.79 7.11 0.90
CA HIS A 165 -15.19 7.05 0.44
C HIS A 165 -15.33 6.86 -1.08
N LEU A 166 -14.47 7.51 -1.87
CA LEU A 166 -14.42 7.35 -3.33
C LEU A 166 -13.92 5.96 -3.77
N LEU A 167 -13.00 5.37 -3.00
CA LEU A 167 -12.49 4.03 -3.26
C LEU A 167 -13.46 2.95 -2.78
N ALA A 168 -14.15 3.18 -1.65
CA ALA A 168 -15.20 2.29 -1.14
C ALA A 168 -16.42 2.18 -2.07
N SER A 169 -16.60 3.15 -2.97
CA SER A 169 -17.64 3.15 -4.02
C SER A 169 -17.12 2.69 -5.39
N SER A 170 -15.84 2.36 -5.51
CA SER A 170 -15.24 1.86 -6.75
C SER A 170 -15.17 0.33 -6.76
N GLU A 171 -15.25 -0.28 -7.93
CA GLU A 171 -15.00 -1.73 -8.09
C GLU A 171 -13.50 -2.09 -8.01
N LEU A 172 -12.63 -1.12 -7.68
CA LEU A 172 -11.19 -1.34 -7.64
C LEU A 172 -10.80 -2.13 -6.39
N PRO A 173 -9.94 -3.16 -6.51
CA PRO A 173 -9.43 -3.87 -5.35
C PRO A 173 -8.72 -2.91 -4.40
N ALA A 174 -8.97 -3.03 -3.09
CA ALA A 174 -8.65 -2.04 -2.05
C ALA A 174 -7.21 -1.49 -2.07
N ARG A 175 -6.22 -2.27 -2.56
CA ARG A 175 -4.79 -1.92 -2.53
C ARG A 175 -4.24 -1.42 -3.87
N SER A 176 -4.96 -1.66 -4.96
CA SER A 176 -4.50 -1.30 -6.32
C SER A 176 -4.32 0.22 -6.54
N PRO A 177 -5.15 1.12 -5.99
CA PRO A 177 -5.04 2.56 -6.27
C PRO A 177 -4.05 3.28 -5.35
N ALA A 178 -3.22 2.57 -4.57
CA ALA A 178 -2.38 3.15 -3.55
C ALA A 178 -1.45 4.27 -4.05
N VAL A 179 -0.79 4.05 -5.18
CA VAL A 179 0.08 5.06 -5.81
C VAL A 179 -0.72 6.30 -6.23
N ALA A 180 -1.85 6.12 -6.91
CA ALA A 180 -2.69 7.23 -7.36
C ALA A 180 -3.18 8.08 -6.18
N VAL A 181 -3.63 7.42 -5.11
CA VAL A 181 -4.09 8.07 -3.88
C VAL A 181 -2.94 8.79 -3.17
N GLY A 182 -1.78 8.15 -3.08
CA GLY A 182 -0.57 8.73 -2.50
C GLY A 182 -0.13 10.00 -3.24
N LEU A 183 -0.16 10.00 -4.57
CA LEU A 183 0.15 11.17 -5.40
C LEU A 183 -0.84 12.32 -5.17
N LEU A 184 -2.14 12.03 -5.04
CA LEU A 184 -3.16 13.04 -4.74
C LEU A 184 -2.96 13.65 -3.34
N VAL A 185 -2.68 12.82 -2.33
CA VAL A 185 -2.37 13.29 -0.97
C VAL A 185 -1.11 14.13 -0.96
N HIS A 186 -0.06 13.70 -1.67
CA HIS A 186 1.18 14.45 -1.79
C HIS A 186 0.95 15.80 -2.48
N GLY A 187 0.26 15.82 -3.62
CA GLY A 187 -0.11 17.05 -4.33
C GLY A 187 -0.90 18.02 -3.45
N ARG A 188 -1.91 17.52 -2.70
CA ARG A 188 -2.65 18.33 -1.72
C ARG A 188 -1.74 18.94 -0.66
N SER A 189 -0.75 18.19 -0.17
CA SER A 189 0.20 18.69 0.84
C SER A 189 1.15 19.78 0.30
N LEU A 190 1.41 19.79 -1.01
CA LEU A 190 2.21 20.84 -1.67
C LEU A 190 1.37 22.09 -1.96
N LEU A 191 0.11 21.92 -2.35
CA LEU A 191 -0.80 23.01 -2.71
C LEU A 191 -1.37 23.73 -1.48
N LEU A 192 -1.52 23.01 -0.36
CA LEU A 192 -1.88 23.58 0.93
C LEU A 192 -0.60 23.72 1.75
N PRO A 193 0.11 24.87 1.72
CA PRO A 193 1.17 25.11 2.69
C PRO A 193 0.59 24.89 4.09
N ALA A 194 1.35 24.20 4.95
CA ALA A 194 1.01 23.92 6.35
C ALA A 194 0.25 25.11 6.91
N ALA A 195 -1.01 24.88 7.28
CA ALA A 195 -2.02 25.85 7.70
C ALA A 195 -1.47 27.26 7.89
N VAL A 196 -1.95 28.21 7.07
CA VAL A 196 -1.97 29.63 7.40
C VAL A 196 -2.16 29.73 8.92
N PRO A 197 -1.22 30.33 9.67
CA PRO A 197 -1.32 30.37 11.13
C PRO A 197 -2.72 30.90 11.41
N GLN A 198 -3.52 30.15 12.17
CA GLN A 198 -4.85 30.63 12.51
C GLN A 198 -4.66 32.05 13.01
N VAL A 199 -5.23 33.01 12.28
CA VAL A 199 -5.29 34.38 12.74
C VAL A 199 -6.06 34.25 14.04
N ARG A 200 -5.32 34.22 15.15
CA ARG A 200 -5.86 34.20 16.49
C ARG A 200 -6.80 35.39 16.46
N GLU A 201 -8.11 35.13 16.39
CA GLU A 201 -9.10 36.19 16.35
C GLU A 201 -8.66 37.14 17.45
N ARG A 202 -8.22 38.33 17.04
CA ARG A 202 -7.75 39.32 17.98
C ARG A 202 -9.03 39.68 18.69
N ARG A 203 -9.33 38.97 19.79
CA ARG A 203 -10.47 39.17 20.65
C ARG A 203 -10.52 40.67 20.77
N ARG A 204 -11.51 41.30 20.12
CA ARG A 204 -11.68 42.75 20.14
C ARG A 204 -11.72 43.04 21.62
N ARG A 205 -10.63 43.57 22.18
CA ARG A 205 -10.67 44.13 23.51
C ARG A 205 -11.70 45.23 23.35
N GLU A 206 -12.91 44.98 23.83
CA GLU A 206 -13.88 46.03 24.07
C GLU A 206 -13.11 47.13 24.78
N GLY A 207 -12.90 48.23 24.06
CA GLY A 207 -12.06 49.30 24.54
C GLY A 207 -12.53 49.73 25.91
N LEU A 208 -11.59 50.08 26.78
CA LEU A 208 -11.86 50.66 28.09
C LEU A 208 -12.93 51.77 28.00
N TRP A 209 -12.93 52.50 26.89
CA TRP A 209 -13.91 53.52 26.49
C TRP A 209 -15.36 53.02 26.41
N THR A 210 -15.62 51.82 25.88
CA THR A 210 -16.96 51.21 25.79
C THR A 210 -17.55 50.82 27.15
N ARG A 211 -16.70 50.52 28.15
CA ARG A 211 -17.13 50.23 29.53
C ARG A 211 -17.40 51.52 30.33
N ILE A 212 -16.69 52.61 30.01
CA ILE A 212 -16.89 53.91 30.67
C ILE A 212 -18.19 54.56 30.16
N SER A 213 -18.48 54.53 28.86
CA SER A 213 -19.70 55.12 28.32
C SER A 213 -20.98 54.41 28.79
N ARG A 214 -20.98 53.08 28.98
CA ARG A 214 -22.11 52.37 29.61
C ARG A 214 -22.32 52.75 31.08
N LYS A 215 -21.25 52.97 31.86
CA LYS A 215 -21.37 53.39 33.26
C LYS A 215 -21.87 54.83 33.42
N VAL A 216 -21.54 55.72 32.50
CA VAL A 216 -21.99 57.13 32.54
C VAL A 216 -23.46 57.26 32.10
N LEU A 217 -23.91 56.47 31.11
CA LEU A 217 -25.32 56.45 30.68
C LEU A 217 -26.26 55.79 31.71
N ALA A 218 -25.82 54.72 32.39
CA ALA A 218 -26.62 54.07 33.43
C ALA A 218 -26.84 54.96 34.68
N LYS A 219 -25.98 55.95 34.92
CA LYS A 219 -26.09 56.86 36.08
C LYS A 219 -27.01 58.07 35.84
N ARG A 220 -27.55 58.24 34.64
CA ARG A 220 -28.44 59.36 34.26
C ARG A 220 -29.91 58.97 34.07
N GLY A 221 -30.27 57.70 34.21
CA GLY A 221 -31.64 57.20 33.99
C GLY A 221 -32.40 56.74 35.22
N GLY A 222 -31.93 57.04 36.44
CA GLY A 222 -32.55 56.59 37.69
C GLY A 222 -32.81 57.72 38.67
N GLY A 223 -33.46 58.79 38.21
CA GLY A 223 -33.76 59.98 39.01
C GLY A 223 -34.97 60.74 38.48
N SER A 224 -36.14 60.12 38.61
CA SER A 224 -37.46 60.75 38.88
C SER A 224 -38.52 59.66 38.90
#